data_AF-A0A1G9D9H7-F1
#
_entry.id   AF-A0A1G9D9H7-F1
#
_cell.length_a   1.000
_cell.length_b   1.000
_cell.length_c   1.000
_cell.angle_alpha   90.00
_cell.angle_beta   90.00
_cell.angle_gamma   90.00
#
_symmetry.space_group_name_H-M   'P 1'
#
loop_
_entity.id
_entity.type
_entity.pdbx_description
1 polymer ?
#
loop_
_entity_poly.entity_id
_entity_poly.type
_entity_poly.pdbx_seq_one_letter_code
_entity_poly.pdbx_strand_id
1 'polypeptide(L)'
;MTEKYIAQVIKKDSKLQDICISCDNKTKHMWGKYGPRNETKLASEADSQKMILLIGSGIGVASEILLEQTNRPLLILDCEEPILAVTDLKRKFQNNQNVCWINTSSPTTAVRHILELKRQYKLDIQLLTIPFYLRLSPFYAEVTKQLLKEATTEPQHPSWPKFQSENPRILLLTSQYFLMGEIVAACERQSIPHMFINMDAKEMDLDIFVTRISSAINIFRPDFVLTVNHLGVDQEGVLNTLLHKFDVPMASWFVDNPLLLLPLYKAQADSNTTLFTWDADRMDSLKELGFQNIFHLPLGTDQTRFKPGNGCSNPEWARDISFVGNSMVHKTARRLEAAGLSGPLKLRWKEIAHEFGEKSEPSVLNFLKTDYPELIPHYEDLNSPYRKLAFETLIIWQATLEYRLACVKQTLNYLPMIVGDSGWKELLKDEDTWEYHSELSYYEDLPRFYPCSKINFNCTSQQMKGAVNQRVFDVPACNGFILTDHRYQMENLFEPGKEIAVYYNIEEIPEMIEKYSAEPDSRAKIIKAARKRIMAEHTYDCRIKTLIKYMRKAYT
;
A
#
# COMPACT_ATOMS: atom_id res chain seq x y z
N MET A 1 -5.20 13.87 34.28
CA MET A 1 -6.54 14.33 34.68
C MET A 1 -6.40 15.79 35.10
N THR A 2 -6.84 16.72 34.26
CA THR A 2 -6.86 18.16 34.59
C THR A 2 -7.98 18.40 35.61
N GLU A 3 -7.66 19.07 36.72
CA GLU A 3 -8.66 19.53 37.68
C GLU A 3 -9.72 20.36 36.95
N LYS A 4 -11.02 20.11 37.20
CA LYS A 4 -12.10 20.89 36.58
C LYS A 4 -12.14 22.28 37.23
N TYR A 5 -11.51 23.27 36.58
CA TYR A 5 -11.60 24.68 36.96
C TYR A 5 -12.53 25.45 36.02
N ILE A 6 -13.04 26.59 36.48
CA ILE A 6 -13.80 27.54 35.66
C ILE A 6 -12.88 28.72 35.31
N ALA A 7 -12.83 29.12 34.04
CA ALA A 7 -12.10 30.29 33.60
C ALA A 7 -13.04 31.50 33.44
N GLN A 8 -12.55 32.70 33.73
CA GLN A 8 -13.25 33.96 33.53
C GLN A 8 -12.29 35.03 33.01
N VAL A 9 -12.80 35.92 32.16
CA VAL A 9 -12.03 37.06 31.62
C VAL A 9 -12.30 38.31 32.42
N ILE A 10 -11.25 39.08 32.71
CA ILE A 10 -11.33 40.40 33.33
C ILE A 10 -11.06 41.43 32.24
N LYS A 11 -12.02 42.34 32.03
CA LYS A 11 -11.91 43.41 31.02
C LYS A 11 -11.85 44.78 31.69
N LYS A 12 -11.09 45.70 31.09
CA LYS A 12 -11.09 47.13 31.40
C LYS A 12 -11.24 47.88 30.09
N ASP A 13 -12.21 48.80 30.02
CA ASP A 13 -12.54 49.58 28.81
C ASP A 13 -12.74 48.67 27.58
N SER A 14 -13.50 47.58 27.77
CA SER A 14 -13.77 46.52 26.78
C SER A 14 -12.56 45.71 26.29
N LYS A 15 -11.33 46.00 26.77
CA LYS A 15 -10.12 45.22 26.45
C LYS A 15 -9.87 44.16 27.51
N LEU A 16 -9.52 42.95 27.07
CA LEU A 16 -9.05 41.86 27.94
C LEU A 16 -7.79 42.29 28.69
N GLN A 17 -7.84 42.20 30.02
CA GLN A 17 -6.73 42.55 30.91
C GLN A 17 -6.11 41.32 31.55
N ASP A 18 -6.94 40.32 31.86
CA ASP A 18 -6.50 39.12 32.56
C ASP A 18 -7.48 37.96 32.33
N ILE A 19 -7.01 36.77 32.63
CA ILE A 19 -7.83 35.56 32.79
C ILE A 19 -7.61 35.06 34.20
N CYS A 20 -8.68 34.81 34.92
CA CYS A 20 -8.63 34.12 36.21
C CYS A 20 -9.27 32.75 36.11
N ILE A 21 -8.74 31.81 36.86
CA ILE A 21 -9.34 30.48 37.04
C ILE A 21 -9.74 30.29 38.50
N SER A 22 -10.85 29.59 38.72
CA SER A 22 -11.33 29.22 40.05
C SER A 22 -11.42 27.70 40.18
N CYS A 23 -10.79 27.16 41.23
CA CYS A 23 -10.86 25.77 41.66
C CYS A 23 -10.86 25.73 43.20
N ASP A 24 -11.79 25.01 43.81
CA ASP A 24 -11.90 24.82 45.27
C ASP A 24 -11.77 26.11 46.10
N ASN A 25 -12.57 27.13 45.76
CA ASN A 25 -12.58 28.46 46.40
C ASN A 25 -11.26 29.26 46.33
N LYS A 26 -10.28 28.84 45.51
CA LYS A 26 -9.07 29.61 45.23
C LYS A 26 -9.13 30.18 43.82
N THR A 27 -8.90 31.50 43.72
CA THR A 27 -8.79 32.19 42.43
C THR A 27 -7.32 32.40 42.09
N LYS A 28 -6.91 31.97 40.89
CA LYS A 28 -5.56 32.20 40.36
C LYS A 28 -5.66 33.11 39.15
N HIS A 29 -4.87 34.18 39.16
CA HIS A 29 -4.75 35.12 38.05
C HIS A 29 -3.62 34.69 37.11
N MET A 30 -3.83 34.84 35.79
CA MET A 30 -2.81 34.55 34.79
C MET A 30 -1.70 35.60 34.81
N TRP A 31 -2.09 36.86 34.62
CA TRP A 31 -1.18 38.01 34.60
C TRP A 31 -1.59 39.13 35.56
N GLY A 32 -2.81 39.11 36.08
CA GLY A 32 -3.39 40.22 36.84
C GLY A 32 -3.62 41.46 35.97
N LYS A 33 -3.74 42.63 36.61
CA LYS A 33 -3.97 43.93 35.93
C LYS A 33 -2.88 44.38 34.94
N TYR A 34 -1.81 43.60 34.78
CA TYR A 34 -0.68 43.91 33.89
C TYR A 34 -0.61 42.96 32.68
N GLY A 35 -1.65 42.17 32.39
CA GLY A 35 -1.66 41.23 31.27
C GLY A 35 -1.17 41.78 29.94
N PRO A 36 -1.73 42.88 29.42
CA PRO A 36 -1.28 43.45 28.15
C PRO A 36 0.21 43.81 28.19
N ARG A 37 0.68 44.44 29.27
CA ARG A 37 2.09 44.82 29.41
C ARG A 37 3.02 43.60 29.46
N ASN A 38 2.63 42.56 30.17
CA ASN A 38 3.44 41.35 30.32
C ASN A 38 3.52 40.56 29.02
N GLU A 39 2.42 40.44 28.28
CA GLU A 39 2.42 39.78 26.97
C GLU A 39 3.15 40.60 25.89
N THR A 40 3.05 41.93 25.91
CA THR A 40 3.89 42.79 25.06
C THR A 40 5.38 42.59 25.36
N LYS A 41 5.76 42.49 26.64
CA LYS A 41 7.14 42.18 27.02
C LYS A 41 7.57 40.79 26.54
N LEU A 42 6.71 39.78 26.71
CA LEU A 42 7.00 38.42 26.25
C LEU A 42 7.23 38.37 24.74
N ALA A 43 6.38 39.03 23.94
CA ALA A 43 6.55 39.10 22.50
C ALA A 43 7.83 39.83 22.07
N SER A 44 8.30 40.82 22.83
CA SER A 44 9.55 41.54 22.54
C SER A 44 10.82 40.68 22.68
N GLU A 45 10.74 39.51 23.31
CA GLU A 45 11.84 38.55 23.44
C GLU A 45 12.02 37.67 22.19
N ALA A 46 11.12 37.79 21.21
CA ALA A 46 11.13 36.98 19.99
C ALA A 46 12.32 37.30 19.08
N ASP A 47 13.00 36.23 18.63
CA ASP A 47 14.02 36.27 17.60
C ASP A 47 13.37 36.14 16.22
N SER A 48 13.45 37.20 15.42
CA SER A 48 12.93 37.25 14.05
C SER A 48 13.49 36.15 13.12
N GLN A 49 14.63 35.52 13.48
CA GLN A 49 15.26 34.44 12.72
C GLN A 49 14.75 33.05 13.11
N LYS A 50 13.87 32.94 14.11
CA LYS A 50 13.32 31.65 14.57
C LYS A 50 11.83 31.57 14.34
N MET A 51 11.31 30.34 14.42
CA MET A 51 9.89 30.09 14.57
C MET A 51 9.52 30.16 16.04
N ILE A 52 8.42 30.84 16.36
CA ILE A 52 8.00 31.01 17.75
C ILE A 52 6.99 29.94 18.12
N LEU A 53 7.27 29.24 19.22
CA LEU A 53 6.32 28.37 19.92
C LEU A 53 5.89 29.04 21.22
N LEU A 54 4.64 29.51 21.24
CA LEU A 54 4.01 30.11 22.41
C LEU A 54 3.34 29.03 23.26
N ILE A 55 3.80 28.87 24.50
CA ILE A 55 3.25 27.94 25.49
C ILE A 55 2.13 28.66 26.25
N GLY A 56 0.88 28.30 25.91
CA GLY A 56 -0.34 28.95 26.36
C GLY A 56 -0.73 30.15 25.50
N SER A 57 -2.01 30.27 25.14
CA SER A 57 -2.46 31.36 24.26
C SER A 57 -2.61 32.71 24.96
N GLY A 58 -2.72 32.69 26.30
CA GLY A 58 -2.81 33.92 27.09
C GLY A 58 -4.09 34.71 26.85
N ILE A 59 -3.99 36.04 27.01
CA ILE A 59 -5.04 36.99 26.62
C ILE A 59 -4.97 37.37 25.12
N GLY A 60 -3.96 36.88 24.40
CA GLY A 60 -3.82 37.00 22.94
C GLY A 60 -3.00 38.19 22.44
N VAL A 61 -2.55 39.08 23.33
CA VAL A 61 -1.75 40.26 22.98
C VAL A 61 -0.38 39.84 22.43
N ALA A 62 0.24 38.82 23.02
CA ALA A 62 1.50 38.30 22.52
C ALA A 62 1.35 37.74 21.08
N SER A 63 0.29 36.96 20.84
CA SER A 63 0.02 36.38 19.53
C SER A 63 -0.20 37.44 18.45
N GLU A 64 -0.94 38.51 18.76
CA GLU A 64 -1.15 39.63 17.83
C GLU A 64 0.17 40.29 17.43
N ILE A 65 1.00 40.65 18.42
CA ILE A 65 2.28 41.31 18.19
C ILE A 65 3.21 40.41 17.37
N LEU A 66 3.29 39.12 17.69
CA LEU A 66 4.15 38.17 16.98
C LEU A 66 3.74 37.97 15.52
N LEU A 67 2.43 38.00 15.24
CA LEU A 67 1.90 37.91 13.87
C LEU A 67 2.13 39.19 13.06
N GLU A 68 2.19 40.36 13.70
CA GLU A 68 2.55 41.62 13.05
C GLU A 68 4.06 41.73 12.79
N GLN A 69 4.88 41.21 13.71
CA GLN A 69 6.34 41.32 13.65
C GLN A 69 7.00 40.30 12.72
N THR A 70 6.36 39.18 12.43
CA THR A 70 6.95 38.08 11.67
C THR A 70 6.02 37.59 10.57
N ASN A 71 6.55 37.40 9.36
CA ASN A 71 5.82 36.73 8.28
C ASN A 71 6.02 35.20 8.33
N ARG A 72 6.17 34.65 9.54
CA ARG A 72 6.52 33.25 9.78
C ARG A 72 5.39 32.56 10.56
N PRO A 73 5.32 31.22 10.54
CA PRO A 73 4.35 30.51 11.34
C PRO A 73 4.54 30.78 12.84
N LEU A 74 3.45 31.08 13.53
CA LEU A 74 3.34 31.13 14.99
C LEU A 74 2.69 29.83 15.46
N LEU A 75 3.42 29.04 16.24
CA LEU A 75 2.89 27.84 16.88
C LEU A 75 2.32 28.20 18.25
N ILE A 76 1.09 27.78 18.54
CA ILE A 76 0.45 28.00 19.85
C ILE A 76 0.08 26.65 20.46
N LEU A 77 0.71 26.31 21.58
CA LEU A 77 0.38 25.12 22.37
C LEU A 77 -0.60 25.50 23.48
N ASP A 78 -1.87 25.18 23.30
CA ASP A 78 -2.90 25.39 24.31
C ASP A 78 -4.01 24.34 24.20
N CYS A 79 -4.14 23.50 25.23
CA CYS A 79 -5.17 22.47 25.34
C CYS A 79 -6.26 22.81 26.38
N GLU A 80 -6.25 24.01 26.96
CA GLU A 80 -7.16 24.37 28.05
C GLU A 80 -8.50 24.91 27.51
N GLU A 81 -9.43 24.00 27.21
CA GLU A 81 -10.76 24.33 26.69
C GLU A 81 -11.49 25.43 27.48
N PRO A 82 -11.50 25.44 28.83
CA PRO A 82 -12.18 26.50 29.58
C PRO A 82 -11.61 27.90 29.30
N ILE A 83 -10.28 28.01 29.13
CA ILE A 83 -9.60 29.30 28.85
C ILE A 83 -9.86 29.72 27.40
N LEU A 84 -9.76 28.78 26.46
CA LEU A 84 -10.01 29.03 25.04
C LEU A 84 -11.46 29.47 24.78
N ALA A 85 -12.41 28.89 25.51
CA ALA A 85 -13.83 29.23 25.39
C ALA A 85 -14.14 30.68 25.83
N VAL A 86 -13.50 31.18 26.89
CA VAL A 86 -13.78 32.54 27.39
C VAL A 86 -12.99 33.64 26.68
N THR A 87 -11.89 33.29 26.03
CA THR A 87 -11.04 34.24 25.29
C THR A 87 -11.41 34.38 23.81
N ASP A 88 -12.04 33.36 23.23
CA ASP A 88 -12.45 33.30 21.81
C ASP A 88 -11.27 33.46 20.82
N LEU A 89 -10.04 33.17 21.26
CA LEU A 89 -8.83 33.38 20.45
C LEU A 89 -8.75 32.43 19.24
N LYS A 90 -9.24 31.20 19.37
CA LYS A 90 -9.31 30.27 18.22
C LYS A 90 -10.16 30.83 17.09
N ARG A 91 -11.31 31.41 17.42
CA ARG A 91 -12.17 32.08 16.45
C ARG A 91 -11.53 33.34 15.89
N LYS A 92 -10.89 34.15 16.75
CA LYS A 92 -10.17 35.36 16.34
C LYS A 92 -9.10 35.07 15.28
N PHE A 93 -8.34 33.98 15.45
CA PHE A 93 -7.24 33.61 14.56
C PHE A 93 -7.59 32.55 13.51
N GLN A 94 -8.85 32.15 13.39
CA GLN A 94 -9.26 31.03 12.52
C GLN A 94 -8.88 31.21 11.04
N ASN A 95 -8.84 32.45 10.56
CA ASN A 95 -8.54 32.80 9.16
C ASN A 95 -7.07 33.14 8.93
N ASN A 96 -6.23 33.13 9.97
CA ASN A 96 -4.82 33.47 9.82
C ASN A 96 -4.00 32.22 9.51
N GLN A 97 -3.56 32.10 8.26
CA GLN A 97 -2.80 30.93 7.78
C GLN A 97 -1.44 30.76 8.45
N ASN A 98 -0.92 31.80 9.10
CA ASN A 98 0.35 31.74 9.84
C ASN A 98 0.18 31.22 11.26
N VAL A 99 -1.04 30.96 11.75
CA VAL A 99 -1.26 30.43 13.11
C VAL A 99 -1.48 28.93 13.05
N CYS A 100 -0.62 28.17 13.75
CA CYS A 100 -0.78 26.73 13.91
C CYS A 100 -1.10 26.40 15.37
N TRP A 101 -2.27 25.81 15.60
CA TRP A 101 -2.71 25.39 16.93
C TRP A 101 -2.32 23.95 17.21
N ILE A 102 -1.64 23.73 18.33
CA ILE A 102 -1.23 22.41 18.79
C ILE A 102 -2.19 21.97 19.89
N ASN A 103 -3.24 21.25 19.47
CA ASN A 103 -4.39 20.88 20.31
C ASN A 103 -4.35 19.39 20.66
N THR A 104 -3.36 18.96 21.42
CA THR A 104 -3.27 17.58 21.92
C THR A 104 -3.01 17.56 23.42
N SER A 105 -3.56 16.57 24.10
CA SER A 105 -3.38 16.34 25.53
C SER A 105 -2.22 15.41 25.86
N SER A 106 -1.53 14.87 24.84
CA SER A 106 -0.37 13.99 24.98
C SER A 106 0.93 14.79 24.79
N PRO A 107 1.82 14.86 25.81
CA PRO A 107 3.10 15.56 25.68
C PRO A 107 3.93 15.04 24.50
N THR A 108 4.01 13.71 24.35
CA THR A 108 4.76 13.06 23.27
C THR A 108 4.21 13.42 21.89
N THR A 109 2.89 13.48 21.74
CA THR A 109 2.24 13.85 20.47
C THR A 109 2.48 15.33 20.16
N ALA A 110 2.43 16.20 21.17
CA ALA A 110 2.74 17.63 21.00
C ALA A 110 4.19 17.80 20.51
N VAL A 111 5.15 17.16 21.19
CA VAL A 111 6.58 17.22 20.83
C VAL A 111 6.81 16.73 19.40
N ARG A 112 6.23 15.59 19.01
CA ARG A 112 6.33 15.04 17.65
C ARG A 112 5.85 16.04 16.60
N HIS A 113 4.64 16.58 16.78
CA HIS A 113 4.06 17.54 15.85
C HIS A 113 4.91 18.82 15.75
N ILE A 114 5.40 19.33 16.88
CA ILE A 114 6.29 20.50 16.93
C ILE A 114 7.57 20.26 16.13
N LEU A 115 8.17 19.07 16.23
CA LEU A 115 9.40 18.72 15.53
C LEU A 115 9.19 18.42 14.04
N GLU A 116 8.03 17.89 13.66
CA GLU A 116 7.63 17.77 12.25
C GLU A 116 7.51 19.15 11.60
N LEU A 117 6.85 20.10 12.27
CA LEU A 117 6.75 21.49 11.83
C LEU A 117 8.14 22.16 11.75
N LYS A 118 9.02 21.92 12.73
CA LYS A 118 10.43 22.37 12.68
C LYS A 118 11.11 21.93 11.38
N ARG A 119 10.96 20.65 11.00
CA ARG A 119 11.56 20.08 9.79
C ARG A 119 10.92 20.61 8.52
N GLN A 120 9.59 20.72 8.48
CA GLN A 120 8.83 21.21 7.34
C GLN A 120 9.25 22.63 6.96
N TYR A 121 9.36 23.52 7.96
CA TYR A 121 9.71 24.92 7.72
C TYR A 121 11.22 25.19 7.73
N LYS A 122 12.05 24.22 8.12
CA LYS A 122 13.52 24.35 8.21
C LYS A 122 13.96 25.55 9.07
N LEU A 123 13.22 25.81 10.15
CA LEU A 123 13.50 26.90 11.08
C LEU A 123 13.65 26.35 12.50
N ASP A 124 14.63 26.85 13.24
CA ASP A 124 14.74 26.56 14.66
C ASP A 124 13.58 27.18 15.46
N ILE A 125 13.22 26.52 16.56
CA ILE A 125 12.11 26.93 17.41
C ILE A 125 12.65 27.68 18.63
N GLN A 126 12.07 28.84 18.91
CA GLN A 126 12.21 29.54 20.19
C GLN A 126 10.95 29.34 21.02
N LEU A 127 11.13 28.95 22.28
CA LEU A 127 10.05 28.81 23.25
C LEU A 127 9.79 30.17 23.92
N LEU A 128 8.56 30.68 23.80
CA LEU A 128 8.05 31.77 24.63
C LEU A 128 6.96 31.21 25.52
N THR A 129 7.10 31.38 26.84
CA THR A 129 6.23 30.68 27.79
C THR A 129 5.47 31.65 28.68
N ILE A 130 4.15 31.45 28.75
CA ILE A 130 3.30 32.11 29.74
C ILE A 130 3.41 31.30 31.06
N PRO A 131 4.06 31.81 32.12
CA PRO A 131 4.40 31.01 33.31
C PRO A 131 3.20 30.42 34.04
N PHE A 132 2.01 30.98 33.83
CA PHE A 132 0.76 30.46 34.36
C PHE A 132 0.47 29.03 33.90
N TYR A 133 0.69 28.71 32.61
CA TYR A 133 0.38 27.39 32.05
C TYR A 133 1.29 26.29 32.61
N LEU A 134 2.57 26.59 32.87
CA LEU A 134 3.47 25.65 33.53
C LEU A 134 3.02 25.28 34.96
N ARG A 135 2.35 26.21 35.66
CA ARG A 135 1.78 25.98 36.99
C ARG A 135 0.39 25.38 36.96
N LEU A 136 -0.27 25.44 35.80
CA LEU A 136 -1.63 24.97 35.61
C LEU A 136 -1.67 23.46 35.41
N SER A 137 -0.79 22.94 34.55
CA SER A 137 -0.76 21.53 34.21
C SER A 137 0.68 21.03 34.00
N PRO A 138 1.05 19.86 34.56
CA PRO A 138 2.33 19.21 34.30
C PRO A 138 2.61 18.97 32.81
N PHE A 139 1.56 18.89 31.99
CA PHE A 139 1.64 18.72 30.54
C PHE A 139 2.61 19.71 29.88
N TYR A 140 2.47 21.01 30.17
CA TYR A 140 3.28 22.05 29.53
C TYR A 140 4.75 21.97 29.96
N ALA A 141 5.01 21.67 31.23
CA ALA A 141 6.35 21.46 31.75
C ALA A 141 7.01 20.23 31.12
N GLU A 142 6.26 19.16 30.89
CA GLU A 142 6.76 17.95 30.25
C GLU A 142 7.08 18.17 28.76
N VAL A 143 6.19 18.84 28.01
CA VAL A 143 6.45 19.19 26.59
C VAL A 143 7.71 20.04 26.45
N THR A 144 7.81 21.12 27.25
CA THR A 144 8.98 22.01 27.23
C THR A 144 10.28 21.28 27.59
N LYS A 145 10.25 20.40 28.60
CA LYS A 145 11.40 19.57 28.98
C LYS A 145 11.81 18.60 27.86
N GLN A 146 10.85 17.94 27.22
CA GLN A 146 11.13 17.00 26.12
C GLN A 146 11.70 17.72 24.89
N LEU A 147 11.17 18.89 24.52
CA LEU A 147 11.70 19.70 23.42
C LEU A 147 13.15 20.13 23.68
N LEU A 148 13.48 20.54 24.91
CA LEU A 148 14.84 20.92 25.30
C LEU A 148 15.80 19.71 25.29
N LYS A 149 15.31 18.52 25.65
CA LYS A 149 16.07 17.27 25.61
C LYS A 149 16.34 16.82 24.17
N GLU A 150 15.35 16.90 23.28
CA GLU A 150 15.50 16.55 21.87
C GLU A 150 16.33 17.59 21.09
N ALA A 151 16.37 18.85 21.53
CA ALA A 151 17.30 19.85 21.00
C ALA A 151 18.78 19.58 21.37
N THR A 152 19.05 18.75 22.38
CA THR A 152 20.41 18.42 22.86
C THR A 152 20.83 16.98 22.54
N THR A 153 19.91 16.15 22.08
CA THR A 153 20.18 14.78 21.65
C THR A 153 19.41 14.52 20.37
N GLU A 154 20.08 14.62 19.22
CA GLU A 154 19.65 13.81 18.08
C GLU A 154 19.71 12.36 18.57
N PRO A 155 18.60 11.61 18.61
CA PRO A 155 18.69 10.18 18.88
C PRO A 155 19.60 9.60 17.80
N GLN A 156 20.84 9.26 18.18
CA GLN A 156 21.73 8.49 17.33
C GLN A 156 21.08 7.11 17.17
N HIS A 157 20.22 7.00 16.16
CA HIS A 157 19.75 5.71 15.71
C HIS A 157 20.98 4.93 15.26
N PRO A 158 21.15 3.67 15.68
CA PRO A 158 22.28 2.88 15.24
C PRO A 158 22.25 2.80 13.72
N SER A 159 23.31 3.31 13.08
CA SER A 159 23.56 3.10 11.67
C SER A 159 24.59 1.99 11.53
N TRP A 160 24.37 1.10 10.58
CA TRP A 160 25.33 0.10 10.17
C TRP A 160 25.49 0.16 8.65
N PRO A 161 26.68 -0.20 8.13
CA PRO A 161 26.87 -0.30 6.69
C PRO A 161 25.98 -1.42 6.13
N LYS A 162 25.28 -1.14 5.03
CA LYS A 162 24.40 -2.09 4.35
C LYS A 162 25.17 -2.85 3.27
N PHE A 163 24.66 -4.02 2.90
CA PHE A 163 25.14 -4.87 1.82
C PHE A 163 26.60 -5.34 1.97
N GLN A 164 27.09 -5.52 3.20
CA GLN A 164 28.50 -5.88 3.47
C GLN A 164 28.86 -7.36 3.21
N SER A 165 27.90 -8.27 3.39
CA SER A 165 28.04 -9.69 3.06
C SER A 165 27.58 -9.95 1.62
N GLU A 166 27.81 -11.16 1.08
CA GLU A 166 27.19 -11.59 -0.20
C GLU A 166 25.66 -11.75 -0.06
N ASN A 167 25.22 -12.37 1.04
CA ASN A 167 23.80 -12.53 1.39
C ASN A 167 23.37 -11.42 2.37
N PRO A 168 22.56 -10.44 1.94
CA PRO A 168 22.07 -9.38 2.82
C PRO A 168 21.02 -9.92 3.81
N ARG A 169 20.85 -9.22 4.94
CA ARG A 169 19.78 -9.44 5.91
C ARG A 169 18.49 -8.79 5.44
N ILE A 170 17.43 -9.58 5.27
CA ILE A 170 16.15 -9.11 4.75
C ILE A 170 15.09 -9.11 5.84
N LEU A 171 14.50 -7.95 6.15
CA LEU A 171 13.31 -7.89 6.99
C LEU A 171 12.07 -8.05 6.10
N LEU A 172 11.37 -9.17 6.23
CA LEU A 172 10.18 -9.52 5.46
C LEU A 172 8.92 -9.05 6.20
N LEU A 173 8.10 -8.21 5.55
CA LEU A 173 6.91 -7.60 6.13
C LEU A 173 5.65 -7.91 5.33
N THR A 174 4.58 -8.34 6.00
CA THR A 174 3.27 -8.57 5.36
C THR A 174 2.08 -8.34 6.32
N SER A 175 0.91 -8.08 5.76
CA SER A 175 -0.39 -8.02 6.46
C SER A 175 -1.35 -9.11 5.97
N GLN A 176 -0.82 -10.32 5.72
CA GLN A 176 -1.47 -11.50 5.11
C GLN A 176 -1.40 -11.54 3.57
N TYR A 177 -0.34 -12.14 3.04
CA TYR A 177 -0.25 -12.51 1.62
C TYR A 177 0.50 -13.82 1.45
N PHE A 178 -0.08 -14.76 0.69
CA PHE A 178 0.47 -16.11 0.60
C PHE A 178 1.88 -16.10 0.01
N LEU A 179 2.15 -15.35 -1.07
CA LEU A 179 3.47 -15.35 -1.75
C LEU A 179 4.66 -14.95 -0.86
N MET A 180 4.42 -14.34 0.30
CA MET A 180 5.49 -14.12 1.27
C MET A 180 6.09 -15.43 1.79
N GLY A 181 5.29 -16.51 1.87
CA GLY A 181 5.76 -17.85 2.22
C GLY A 181 6.75 -18.43 1.21
N GLU A 182 6.60 -18.11 -0.08
CA GLU A 182 7.54 -18.53 -1.14
C GLU A 182 8.88 -17.81 -1.00
N ILE A 183 8.84 -16.53 -0.64
CA ILE A 183 10.03 -15.70 -0.38
C ILE A 183 10.78 -16.21 0.85
N VAL A 184 10.06 -16.48 1.96
CA VAL A 184 10.63 -17.07 3.18
C VAL A 184 11.32 -18.40 2.84
N ALA A 185 10.62 -19.31 2.17
CA ALA A 185 11.17 -20.61 1.79
C ALA A 185 12.40 -20.49 0.88
N ALA A 186 12.41 -19.54 -0.06
CA ALA A 186 13.57 -19.26 -0.91
C ALA A 186 14.76 -18.69 -0.12
N CYS A 187 14.51 -17.83 0.87
CA CYS A 187 15.55 -17.33 1.76
C CYS A 187 16.13 -18.46 2.63
N GLU A 188 15.30 -19.33 3.20
CA GLU A 188 15.71 -20.50 3.98
C GLU A 188 16.60 -21.44 3.15
N ARG A 189 16.15 -21.84 1.95
CA ARG A 189 16.92 -22.73 1.06
C ARG A 189 18.29 -22.18 0.68
N GLN A 190 18.38 -20.86 0.52
CA GLN A 190 19.62 -20.19 0.12
C GLN A 190 20.45 -19.70 1.31
N SER A 191 20.03 -20.01 2.54
CA SER A 191 20.67 -19.53 3.77
C SER A 191 20.84 -18.00 3.78
N ILE A 192 19.86 -17.28 3.24
CA ILE A 192 19.81 -15.82 3.27
C ILE A 192 19.25 -15.42 4.64
N PRO A 193 20.00 -14.63 5.43
CA PRO A 193 19.52 -14.17 6.73
C PRO A 193 18.23 -13.35 6.56
N HIS A 194 17.17 -13.75 7.25
CA HIS A 194 15.90 -13.03 7.19
C HIS A 194 15.18 -13.04 8.54
N MET A 195 14.34 -12.03 8.73
CA MET A 195 13.39 -11.96 9.84
C MET A 195 12.01 -11.71 9.24
N PHE A 196 11.01 -12.48 9.66
CA PHE A 196 9.65 -12.37 9.15
C PHE A 196 8.71 -11.76 10.19
N ILE A 197 7.98 -10.72 9.79
CA ILE A 197 6.96 -10.06 10.61
C ILE A 197 5.62 -10.11 9.86
N ASN A 198 4.67 -10.85 10.44
CA ASN A 198 3.26 -10.77 10.06
C ASN A 198 2.53 -9.79 10.98
N MET A 199 1.84 -8.83 10.38
CA MET A 199 1.09 -7.79 11.10
C MET A 199 -0.30 -8.23 11.54
N ASP A 200 -0.77 -9.41 11.09
CA ASP A 200 -1.99 -10.14 11.50
C ASP A 200 -3.34 -9.39 11.37
N ALA A 201 -3.36 -8.05 11.31
CA ALA A 201 -4.54 -7.20 11.25
C ALA A 201 -4.39 -6.10 10.18
N LYS A 202 -5.54 -5.63 9.67
CA LYS A 202 -5.61 -4.45 8.77
C LYS A 202 -5.38 -3.13 9.52
N GLU A 203 -5.65 -3.10 10.82
CA GLU A 203 -5.47 -1.94 11.69
C GLU A 203 -4.70 -2.37 12.93
N MET A 204 -3.65 -1.63 13.27
CA MET A 204 -2.81 -1.83 14.44
C MET A 204 -2.60 -0.49 15.12
N ASP A 205 -2.55 -0.49 16.45
CA ASP A 205 -2.19 0.69 17.21
C ASP A 205 -0.80 1.21 16.78
N LEU A 206 -0.70 2.52 16.55
CA LEU A 206 0.50 3.17 16.02
C LEU A 206 1.74 2.94 16.90
N ASP A 207 1.58 3.00 18.23
CA ASP A 207 2.71 2.84 19.14
C ASP A 207 3.17 1.37 19.18
N ILE A 208 2.24 0.42 19.06
CA ILE A 208 2.57 -1.00 18.90
C ILE A 208 3.32 -1.24 17.57
N PHE A 209 2.83 -0.66 16.47
CA PHE A 209 3.46 -0.75 15.16
C PHE A 209 4.90 -0.23 15.19
N VAL A 210 5.09 1.01 15.65
CA VAL A 210 6.41 1.66 15.70
C VAL A 210 7.35 0.88 16.62
N THR A 211 6.88 0.45 17.78
CA THR A 211 7.71 -0.31 18.75
C THR A 211 8.15 -1.64 18.15
N ARG A 212 7.24 -2.38 17.51
CA ARG A 212 7.52 -3.69 16.92
C ARG A 212 8.55 -3.59 15.79
N ILE A 213 8.34 -2.68 14.84
CA ILE A 213 9.25 -2.50 13.71
C ILE A 213 10.60 -1.93 14.16
N SER A 214 10.61 -0.94 15.06
CA SER A 214 11.87 -0.38 15.60
C SER A 214 12.69 -1.43 16.34
N SER A 215 12.04 -2.28 17.14
CA SER A 215 12.70 -3.37 17.87
C SER A 215 13.33 -4.37 16.90
N ALA A 216 12.58 -4.79 15.88
CA ALA A 216 13.08 -5.68 14.84
C ALA A 216 14.27 -5.09 14.08
N ILE A 217 14.18 -3.82 13.66
CA ILE A 217 15.28 -3.13 12.96
C ILE A 217 16.53 -3.06 13.86
N ASN A 218 16.39 -2.74 15.15
CA ASN A 218 17.53 -2.64 16.06
C ASN A 218 18.19 -4.00 16.36
N ILE A 219 17.39 -5.05 16.54
CA ILE A 219 17.87 -6.41 16.87
C ILE A 219 18.48 -7.06 15.64
N PHE A 220 17.75 -7.05 14.53
CA PHE A 220 18.12 -7.78 13.31
C PHE A 220 19.11 -7.01 12.43
N ARG A 221 19.03 -5.68 12.47
CA ARG A 221 19.81 -4.74 11.66
C ARG A 221 19.73 -5.08 10.15
N PRO A 222 18.54 -5.07 9.54
CA PRO A 222 18.36 -5.45 8.14
C PRO A 222 19.17 -4.56 7.20
N ASP A 223 19.57 -5.12 6.06
CA ASP A 223 20.13 -4.36 4.94
C ASP A 223 19.02 -3.70 4.12
N PHE A 224 17.83 -4.31 4.07
CA PHE A 224 16.61 -3.71 3.52
C PHE A 224 15.34 -4.40 4.04
N VAL A 225 14.20 -3.74 3.89
CA VAL A 225 12.86 -4.31 4.12
C VAL A 225 12.25 -4.78 2.80
N LEU A 226 11.57 -5.92 2.78
CA LEU A 226 10.85 -6.42 1.62
C LEU A 226 9.37 -6.69 1.94
N THR A 227 8.49 -6.14 1.11
CA THR A 227 7.04 -6.39 1.11
C THR A 227 6.55 -6.81 -0.28
N VAL A 228 5.38 -7.45 -0.34
CA VAL A 228 4.69 -7.83 -1.58
C VAL A 228 3.38 -7.05 -1.69
N ASN A 229 3.12 -6.45 -2.85
CA ASN A 229 1.95 -5.58 -3.10
C ASN A 229 1.78 -4.45 -2.09
N HIS A 230 2.87 -3.96 -1.49
CA HIS A 230 2.84 -2.96 -0.42
C HIS A 230 2.02 -3.38 0.83
N LEU A 231 1.76 -4.68 1.00
CA LEU A 231 1.01 -5.19 2.13
C LEU A 231 1.85 -5.11 3.41
N GLY A 232 1.30 -4.47 4.44
CA GLY A 232 2.02 -4.11 5.67
C GLY A 232 2.67 -2.73 5.62
N VAL A 233 2.55 -1.98 4.51
CA VAL A 233 2.89 -0.56 4.45
C VAL A 233 1.63 0.26 4.77
N ASP A 234 1.75 1.19 5.71
CA ASP A 234 0.67 2.10 6.11
C ASP A 234 0.51 3.24 5.08
N GLN A 235 -0.67 3.83 4.95
CA GLN A 235 -0.92 4.92 3.99
C GLN A 235 -0.40 6.26 4.50
N GLU A 236 -0.24 6.38 5.81
CA GLU A 236 0.16 7.58 6.56
C GLU A 236 1.67 7.89 6.46
N GLY A 237 2.48 6.94 5.98
CA GLY A 237 3.93 7.11 5.78
C GLY A 237 4.78 6.88 7.03
N VAL A 238 4.20 6.27 8.07
CA VAL A 238 4.85 5.94 9.35
C VAL A 238 6.01 4.98 9.14
N LEU A 239 5.80 3.88 8.40
CA LEU A 239 6.85 2.92 8.09
C LEU A 239 8.00 3.61 7.36
N ASN A 240 7.68 4.37 6.32
CA ASN A 240 8.70 5.03 5.51
C ASN A 240 9.52 6.03 6.36
N THR A 241 8.84 6.81 7.19
CA THR A 241 9.49 7.71 8.16
C THR A 241 10.40 6.97 9.12
N LEU A 242 9.99 5.78 9.56
CA LEU A 242 10.81 4.95 10.45
C LEU A 242 12.05 4.41 9.72
N LEU A 243 11.88 3.91 8.49
CA LEU A 243 12.97 3.39 7.68
C LEU A 243 14.02 4.45 7.35
N HIS A 244 13.60 5.69 7.07
CA HIS A 244 14.51 6.84 6.95
C HIS A 244 15.34 7.09 8.21
N LYS A 245 14.73 6.98 9.39
CA LYS A 245 15.45 7.20 10.67
C LYS A 245 16.58 6.19 10.87
N PHE A 246 16.45 4.97 10.34
CA PHE A 246 17.48 3.93 10.42
C PHE A 246 18.33 3.81 9.14
N ASP A 247 18.06 4.65 8.13
CA ASP A 247 18.69 4.59 6.81
C ASP A 247 18.58 3.18 6.19
N VAL A 248 17.40 2.56 6.30
CA VAL A 248 17.12 1.21 5.77
C VAL A 248 16.24 1.34 4.53
N PRO A 249 16.67 0.88 3.35
CA PRO A 249 15.84 0.93 2.14
C PRO A 249 14.67 -0.07 2.17
N MET A 250 13.63 0.25 1.41
CA MET A 250 12.46 -0.61 1.20
C MET A 250 12.41 -1.15 -0.22
N ALA A 251 12.08 -2.43 -0.36
CA ALA A 251 11.70 -3.10 -1.58
C ALA A 251 10.22 -3.46 -1.53
N SER A 252 9.45 -3.11 -2.56
CA SER A 252 8.07 -3.55 -2.73
C SER A 252 7.91 -4.29 -4.04
N TRP A 253 7.65 -5.60 -3.97
CA TRP A 253 7.40 -6.43 -5.14
C TRP A 253 5.91 -6.56 -5.42
N PHE A 254 5.47 -5.88 -6.47
CA PHE A 254 4.12 -5.99 -7.01
C PHE A 254 4.01 -7.24 -7.87
N VAL A 255 3.01 -8.05 -7.51
CA VAL A 255 2.53 -9.24 -8.22
C VAL A 255 1.05 -9.10 -8.60
N ASP A 256 0.48 -7.91 -8.32
CA ASP A 256 -0.82 -7.42 -8.76
C ASP A 256 -0.73 -5.90 -9.05
N ASN A 257 -1.69 -5.33 -9.78
CA ASN A 257 -1.54 -4.05 -10.47
C ASN A 257 -1.19 -2.92 -9.49
N PRO A 258 0.05 -2.37 -9.53
CA PRO A 258 0.47 -1.36 -8.57
C PRO A 258 -0.40 -0.11 -8.67
N LEU A 259 -0.95 0.19 -9.85
CA LEU A 259 -1.80 1.36 -10.07
C LEU A 259 -3.18 1.23 -9.40
N LEU A 260 -3.57 0.02 -8.96
CA LEU A 260 -4.79 -0.17 -8.17
C LEU A 260 -4.57 0.00 -6.65
N LEU A 261 -3.31 0.17 -6.23
CA LEU A 261 -2.91 0.25 -4.82
C LEU A 261 -2.20 1.58 -4.53
N LEU A 262 -1.12 1.88 -5.25
CA LEU A 262 -0.24 3.02 -5.03
C LEU A 262 -0.92 4.40 -5.05
N PRO A 263 -2.04 4.64 -5.77
CA PRO A 263 -2.73 5.92 -5.67
C PRO A 263 -3.24 6.26 -4.26
N LEU A 264 -3.40 5.26 -3.38
CA LEU A 264 -3.72 5.45 -1.96
C LEU A 264 -2.48 5.84 -1.12
N TYR A 265 -1.28 5.74 -1.69
CA TYR A 265 0.02 5.97 -1.05
C TYR A 265 0.77 7.16 -1.68
N LYS A 266 0.09 8.06 -2.43
CA LYS A 266 0.71 9.10 -3.28
C LYS A 266 1.72 10.04 -2.59
N ALA A 267 1.71 10.14 -1.26
CA ALA A 267 2.70 10.93 -0.51
C ALA A 267 4.01 10.17 -0.19
N GLN A 268 4.17 8.92 -0.66
CA GLN A 268 5.27 8.03 -0.27
C GLN A 268 6.25 7.68 -1.40
N ALA A 269 6.12 8.29 -2.57
CA ALA A 269 7.14 8.14 -3.61
C ALA A 269 8.48 8.67 -3.09
N ASP A 270 9.46 7.77 -2.96
CA ASP A 270 10.66 8.02 -2.19
C ASP A 270 11.88 7.37 -2.83
N SER A 271 12.99 8.11 -2.84
CA SER A 271 14.32 7.64 -3.24
C SER A 271 14.78 6.39 -2.48
N ASN A 272 14.33 6.22 -1.23
CA ASN A 272 14.67 5.05 -0.39
C ASN A 272 13.73 3.85 -0.62
N THR A 273 12.86 3.92 -1.64
CA THR A 273 11.96 2.83 -2.04
C THR A 273 12.29 2.34 -3.44
N THR A 274 12.46 1.02 -3.56
CA THR A 274 12.62 0.30 -4.83
C THR A 274 11.37 -0.52 -5.12
N LEU A 275 10.81 -0.35 -6.31
CA LEU A 275 9.66 -1.09 -6.79
C LEU A 275 10.09 -2.20 -7.75
N PHE A 276 9.55 -3.38 -7.53
CA PHE A 276 9.60 -4.48 -8.48
C PHE A 276 8.19 -4.70 -9.03
N THR A 277 8.02 -4.78 -10.34
CA THR A 277 6.73 -5.07 -10.98
C THR A 277 6.83 -6.32 -11.82
N TRP A 278 5.87 -7.24 -11.70
CA TRP A 278 5.80 -8.42 -12.56
C TRP A 278 5.36 -8.09 -13.99
N ASP A 279 4.71 -6.95 -14.19
CA ASP A 279 4.26 -6.45 -15.49
C ASP A 279 5.15 -5.29 -15.95
N ALA A 280 5.88 -5.50 -17.04
CA ALA A 280 6.81 -4.53 -17.61
C ALA A 280 6.11 -3.27 -18.12
N ASP A 281 4.84 -3.37 -18.53
CA ASP A 281 4.06 -2.25 -19.06
C ASP A 281 3.76 -1.17 -18.01
N ARG A 282 3.96 -1.50 -16.72
CA ARG A 282 3.72 -0.58 -15.61
C ARG A 282 4.90 0.34 -15.34
N MET A 283 6.07 0.07 -15.91
CA MET A 283 7.30 0.80 -15.56
C MET A 283 7.18 2.30 -15.79
N ASP A 284 6.60 2.75 -16.90
CA ASP A 284 6.49 4.18 -17.21
C ASP A 284 5.45 4.88 -16.32
N SER A 285 4.29 4.27 -16.09
CA SER A 285 3.31 4.80 -15.12
C SER A 285 3.86 4.88 -13.70
N LEU A 286 4.73 3.95 -13.28
CA LEU A 286 5.40 4.01 -11.99
C LEU A 286 6.42 5.17 -11.91
N LYS A 287 7.13 5.48 -13.02
CA LYS A 287 8.01 6.66 -13.08
C LYS A 287 7.22 7.95 -13.00
N GLU A 288 6.07 8.03 -13.68
CA GLU A 288 5.15 9.17 -13.62
C GLU A 288 4.60 9.42 -12.20
N LEU A 289 4.47 8.36 -11.39
CA LEU A 289 4.14 8.47 -9.96
C LEU A 289 5.31 8.96 -9.08
N GLY A 290 6.51 9.16 -9.65
CA GLY A 290 7.66 9.73 -8.96
C GLY A 290 8.67 8.71 -8.42
N PHE A 291 8.47 7.40 -8.66
CA PHE A 291 9.43 6.38 -8.24
C PHE A 291 10.65 6.37 -9.18
N GLN A 292 11.84 6.30 -8.59
CA GLN A 292 13.11 6.34 -9.35
C GLN A 292 13.67 4.92 -9.58
N ASN A 293 13.64 4.08 -8.56
CA ASN A 293 14.17 2.72 -8.59
C ASN A 293 13.06 1.73 -8.94
N ILE A 294 12.87 1.46 -10.23
CA ILE A 294 11.83 0.54 -10.72
C ILE A 294 12.48 -0.55 -11.56
N PHE A 295 12.17 -1.81 -11.25
CA PHE A 295 12.70 -2.97 -11.96
C PHE A 295 11.58 -3.95 -12.33
N HIS A 296 11.69 -4.57 -13.51
CA HIS A 296 10.84 -5.69 -13.88
C HIS A 296 11.31 -6.96 -13.17
N LEU A 297 10.40 -7.64 -12.47
CA LEU A 297 10.63 -8.92 -11.80
C LEU A 297 9.40 -9.80 -11.95
N PRO A 298 9.38 -10.73 -12.94
CA PRO A 298 8.23 -11.59 -13.19
C PRO A 298 8.01 -12.56 -12.02
N LEU A 299 6.83 -13.20 -12.00
CA LEU A 299 6.54 -14.28 -11.06
C LEU A 299 7.50 -15.47 -11.23
N GLY A 300 7.43 -16.42 -10.29
CA GLY A 300 8.18 -17.67 -10.34
C GLY A 300 7.44 -18.74 -9.54
N THR A 301 8.05 -19.91 -9.35
CA THR A 301 7.44 -21.00 -8.57
C THR A 301 8.39 -21.52 -7.50
N ASP A 302 7.87 -22.04 -6.39
CA ASP A 302 8.66 -22.77 -5.41
C ASP A 302 8.83 -24.21 -5.87
N GLN A 303 10.06 -24.55 -6.24
CA GLN A 303 10.43 -25.85 -6.80
C GLN A 303 10.32 -27.03 -5.81
N THR A 304 10.12 -26.75 -4.52
CA THR A 304 9.96 -27.76 -3.47
C THR A 304 8.50 -28.03 -3.14
N ARG A 305 7.62 -27.04 -3.34
CA ARG A 305 6.16 -27.16 -3.22
C ARG A 305 5.54 -27.66 -4.52
N PHE A 306 5.80 -26.98 -5.64
CA PHE A 306 5.36 -27.38 -6.96
C PHE A 306 6.38 -28.33 -7.58
N LYS A 307 6.35 -29.58 -7.10
CA LYS A 307 7.20 -30.66 -7.57
C LYS A 307 6.38 -31.77 -8.22
N PRO A 308 6.96 -32.54 -9.16
CA PRO A 308 6.29 -33.69 -9.73
C PRO A 308 5.86 -34.68 -8.66
N GLY A 309 4.57 -35.04 -8.68
CA GLY A 309 4.05 -36.21 -7.95
C GLY A 309 4.09 -37.48 -8.79
N ASN A 310 3.61 -38.58 -8.23
CA ASN A 310 3.40 -39.85 -8.95
C ASN A 310 2.07 -39.84 -9.73
N GLY A 311 1.82 -38.77 -10.49
CA GLY A 311 0.54 -38.51 -11.15
C GLY A 311 -0.56 -38.00 -10.21
N CYS A 312 -1.81 -38.20 -10.60
CA CYS A 312 -2.97 -37.72 -9.86
C CYS A 312 -3.13 -38.46 -8.53
N SER A 313 -3.05 -37.75 -7.40
CA SER A 313 -3.20 -38.35 -6.07
C SER A 313 -4.65 -38.47 -5.59
N ASN A 314 -5.58 -37.74 -6.20
CA ASN A 314 -7.01 -37.79 -5.88
C ASN A 314 -7.83 -38.12 -7.14
N PRO A 315 -8.34 -39.35 -7.28
CA PRO A 315 -9.12 -39.77 -8.45
C PRO A 315 -10.32 -38.87 -8.75
N GLU A 316 -10.91 -38.23 -7.74
CA GLU A 316 -12.04 -37.31 -7.94
C GLU A 316 -11.67 -36.07 -8.76
N TRP A 317 -10.39 -35.69 -8.79
CA TRP A 317 -9.88 -34.57 -9.57
C TRP A 317 -9.46 -34.95 -10.99
N ALA A 318 -9.43 -36.23 -11.34
CA ALA A 318 -8.93 -36.70 -12.62
C ALA A 318 -9.84 -36.26 -13.78
N ARG A 319 -9.39 -35.37 -14.65
CA ARG A 319 -10.19 -34.83 -15.76
C ARG A 319 -9.36 -34.69 -17.02
N ASP A 320 -10.03 -34.60 -18.16
CA ASP A 320 -9.32 -34.28 -19.41
C ASP A 320 -8.92 -32.81 -19.41
N ILE A 321 -9.83 -31.92 -19.01
CA ILE A 321 -9.57 -30.49 -18.90
C ILE A 321 -10.02 -29.98 -17.54
N SER A 322 -9.22 -29.11 -16.96
CA SER A 322 -9.61 -28.32 -15.80
C SER A 322 -9.25 -26.85 -15.99
N PHE A 323 -10.07 -25.97 -15.41
CA PHE A 323 -9.79 -24.55 -15.29
C PHE A 323 -9.81 -24.14 -13.82
N VAL A 324 -8.80 -23.39 -13.37
CA VAL A 324 -8.73 -22.87 -12.00
C VAL A 324 -8.77 -21.34 -12.02
N GLY A 325 -9.86 -20.73 -11.59
CA GLY A 325 -9.94 -19.27 -11.54
C GLY A 325 -11.25 -18.75 -10.97
N ASN A 326 -11.16 -17.59 -10.31
CA ASN A 326 -12.34 -16.87 -9.84
C ASN A 326 -13.15 -16.33 -11.03
N SER A 327 -14.47 -16.46 -11.00
CA SER A 327 -15.44 -15.95 -11.99
C SER A 327 -15.45 -14.42 -12.08
N MET A 328 -15.00 -13.73 -11.03
CA MET A 328 -15.09 -12.29 -10.78
C MET A 328 -16.51 -11.77 -10.53
N VAL A 329 -17.57 -12.56 -10.61
CA VAL A 329 -18.97 -12.10 -10.44
C VAL A 329 -19.16 -11.31 -9.14
N HIS A 330 -18.88 -11.95 -7.99
CA HIS A 330 -19.09 -11.34 -6.67
C HIS A 330 -18.13 -10.18 -6.40
N LYS A 331 -16.90 -10.26 -6.93
CA LYS A 331 -15.88 -9.24 -6.76
C LYS A 331 -16.22 -7.98 -7.56
N THR A 332 -16.64 -8.14 -8.80
CA THR A 332 -17.10 -7.07 -9.70
C THR A 332 -18.34 -6.39 -9.12
N ALA A 333 -19.32 -7.14 -8.62
CA ALA A 333 -20.51 -6.58 -7.98
C ALA A 333 -20.15 -5.67 -6.77
N ARG A 334 -19.26 -6.12 -5.89
CA ARG A 334 -18.78 -5.30 -4.76
C ARG A 334 -18.04 -4.03 -5.21
N ARG A 335 -17.31 -4.08 -6.33
CA ARG A 335 -16.63 -2.89 -6.88
C ARG A 335 -17.60 -1.92 -7.53
N LEU A 336 -18.66 -2.41 -8.16
CA LEU A 336 -19.75 -1.58 -8.68
C LEU A 336 -20.41 -0.79 -7.55
N GLU A 337 -20.73 -1.46 -6.44
CA GLU A 337 -21.28 -0.81 -5.24
C GLU A 337 -20.29 0.23 -4.68
N ALA A 338 -19.02 -0.14 -4.50
CA ALA A 338 -18.00 0.73 -3.93
C ALA A 338 -17.67 1.96 -4.80
N ALA A 339 -17.78 1.84 -6.13
CA ALA A 339 -17.60 2.97 -7.05
C ALA A 339 -18.73 3.99 -6.90
N GLY A 340 -19.94 3.53 -6.55
CA GLY A 340 -21.11 4.39 -6.35
C GLY A 340 -21.44 5.19 -7.60
N LEU A 341 -21.49 4.54 -8.77
CA LEU A 341 -21.64 5.22 -10.06
C LEU A 341 -22.98 5.95 -10.18
N SER A 342 -22.96 7.08 -10.86
CA SER A 342 -24.13 7.88 -11.22
C SER A 342 -24.01 8.39 -12.66
N GLY A 343 -25.11 8.93 -13.20
CA GLY A 343 -25.11 9.59 -14.51
C GLY A 343 -24.63 8.67 -15.66
N PRO A 344 -23.93 9.23 -16.65
CA PRO A 344 -23.46 8.50 -17.83
C PRO A 344 -22.54 7.30 -17.52
N LEU A 345 -21.68 7.40 -16.49
CA LEU A 345 -20.83 6.27 -16.08
C LEU A 345 -21.66 5.07 -15.65
N LYS A 346 -22.74 5.28 -14.89
CA LYS A 346 -23.62 4.18 -14.46
C LYS A 346 -24.33 3.50 -15.64
N LEU A 347 -24.62 4.26 -16.71
CA LEU A 347 -25.29 3.72 -17.89
C LEU A 347 -24.34 2.95 -18.81
N ARG A 348 -23.06 3.36 -18.87
CA ARG A 348 -22.10 2.86 -19.88
C ARG A 348 -20.97 2.00 -19.32
N TRP A 349 -20.86 1.78 -18.01
CA TRP A 349 -19.71 1.04 -17.45
C TRP A 349 -19.48 -0.36 -18.05
N LYS A 350 -20.54 -1.06 -18.48
CA LYS A 350 -20.41 -2.36 -19.15
C LYS A 350 -19.83 -2.24 -20.56
N GLU A 351 -20.32 -1.27 -21.34
CA GLU A 351 -19.77 -0.93 -22.67
C GLU A 351 -18.28 -0.56 -22.56
N ILE A 352 -17.95 0.32 -21.61
CA ILE A 352 -16.57 0.72 -21.32
C ILE A 352 -15.71 -0.50 -20.95
N ALA A 353 -16.21 -1.41 -20.11
CA ALA A 353 -15.46 -2.60 -19.73
C ALA A 353 -15.25 -3.57 -20.89
N HIS A 354 -16.27 -3.74 -21.73
CA HIS A 354 -16.19 -4.57 -22.92
C HIS A 354 -15.12 -4.06 -23.87
N GLU A 355 -15.20 -2.80 -24.28
CA GLU A 355 -14.24 -2.18 -25.20
C GLU A 355 -12.83 -2.09 -24.59
N PHE A 356 -12.71 -1.78 -23.29
CA PHE A 356 -11.42 -1.83 -22.59
C PHE A 356 -10.77 -3.23 -22.67
N GLY A 357 -11.58 -4.29 -22.62
CA GLY A 357 -11.12 -5.67 -22.76
C GLY A 357 -10.45 -5.96 -24.11
N GLU A 358 -10.96 -5.38 -25.19
CA GLU A 358 -10.47 -5.59 -26.56
C GLU A 358 -9.21 -4.77 -26.90
N LYS A 359 -8.94 -3.70 -26.16
CA LYS A 359 -7.78 -2.83 -26.38
C LYS A 359 -6.53 -3.32 -25.65
N SER A 360 -5.38 -2.87 -26.14
CA SER A 360 -4.07 -3.08 -25.50
C SER A 360 -3.74 -2.08 -24.40
N GLU A 361 -4.50 -0.98 -24.28
CA GLU A 361 -4.29 0.05 -23.25
C GLU A 361 -4.51 -0.55 -21.85
N PRO A 362 -3.51 -0.51 -20.95
CA PRO A 362 -3.64 -1.06 -19.61
C PRO A 362 -4.31 -0.14 -18.58
N SER A 363 -4.33 1.18 -18.81
CA SER A 363 -4.88 2.18 -17.89
C SER A 363 -6.30 2.54 -18.28
N VAL A 364 -7.26 2.22 -17.39
CA VAL A 364 -8.68 2.58 -17.59
C VAL A 364 -8.84 4.10 -17.75
N LEU A 365 -8.06 4.90 -17.01
CA LEU A 365 -8.11 6.35 -17.13
C LEU A 365 -7.60 6.85 -18.49
N ASN A 366 -6.51 6.28 -19.02
CA ASN A 366 -5.99 6.69 -20.33
C ASN A 366 -6.92 6.22 -21.46
N PHE A 367 -7.50 5.04 -21.31
CA PHE A 367 -8.55 4.53 -22.19
C PHE A 367 -9.76 5.47 -22.21
N LEU A 368 -10.27 5.89 -21.04
CA LEU A 368 -11.35 6.88 -20.98
C LEU A 368 -10.96 8.20 -21.66
N LYS A 369 -9.75 8.70 -21.45
CA LYS A 369 -9.31 9.97 -22.06
C LYS A 369 -9.28 9.90 -23.59
N THR A 370 -9.01 8.72 -24.13
CA THR A 370 -8.81 8.50 -25.56
C THR A 370 -10.12 8.15 -26.26
N ASP A 371 -10.84 7.16 -25.73
CA ASP A 371 -12.01 6.56 -26.39
C ASP A 371 -13.35 7.14 -25.86
N TYR A 372 -13.37 7.71 -24.65
CA TYR A 372 -14.57 8.32 -24.05
C TYR A 372 -14.27 9.68 -23.36
N PRO A 373 -13.67 10.65 -24.05
CA PRO A 373 -13.27 11.93 -23.45
C PRO A 373 -14.45 12.68 -22.81
N GLU A 374 -15.66 12.48 -23.32
CA GLU A 374 -16.90 13.05 -22.77
C GLU A 374 -17.26 12.51 -21.38
N LEU A 375 -16.73 11.35 -20.97
CA LEU A 375 -16.96 10.75 -19.66
C LEU A 375 -15.94 11.18 -18.60
N ILE A 376 -14.86 11.86 -18.98
CA ILE A 376 -13.83 12.33 -18.05
C ILE A 376 -14.39 13.25 -16.95
N PRO A 377 -15.25 14.24 -17.23
CA PRO A 377 -15.86 15.05 -16.16
C PRO A 377 -16.62 14.19 -15.14
N HIS A 378 -17.33 13.16 -15.59
CA HIS A 378 -18.07 12.25 -14.72
C HIS A 378 -17.16 11.31 -13.92
N TYR A 379 -16.00 10.93 -14.47
CA TYR A 379 -14.97 10.20 -13.73
C TYR A 379 -14.35 11.10 -12.65
N GLU A 380 -14.10 12.37 -12.97
CA GLU A 380 -13.59 13.35 -12.00
C GLU A 380 -14.59 13.62 -10.86
N ASP A 381 -15.90 13.56 -11.15
CA ASP A 381 -16.98 13.65 -10.15
C ASP A 381 -17.01 12.48 -9.14
N LEU A 382 -16.25 11.40 -9.39
CA LEU A 382 -15.93 10.40 -8.36
C LEU A 382 -14.92 11.02 -7.38
N ASN A 383 -15.37 12.00 -6.57
CA ASN A 383 -14.60 12.86 -5.66
C ASN A 383 -13.89 12.14 -4.47
N SER A 384 -13.49 10.88 -4.64
CA SER A 384 -12.71 10.09 -3.70
C SER A 384 -11.75 9.17 -4.45
N PRO A 385 -10.45 9.12 -4.09
CA PRO A 385 -9.51 8.17 -4.66
C PRO A 385 -10.00 6.72 -4.56
N TYR A 386 -10.68 6.37 -3.48
CA TYR A 386 -11.27 5.04 -3.28
C TYR A 386 -12.36 4.72 -4.32
N ARG A 387 -13.20 5.71 -4.67
CA ARG A 387 -14.27 5.53 -5.67
C ARG A 387 -13.69 5.43 -7.08
N LYS A 388 -12.69 6.26 -7.42
CA LYS A 388 -11.97 6.18 -8.69
C LYS A 388 -11.30 4.82 -8.88
N LEU A 389 -10.55 4.36 -7.87
CA LEU A 389 -9.95 3.03 -7.87
C LEU A 389 -10.98 1.91 -7.95
N ALA A 390 -12.11 2.04 -7.25
CA ALA A 390 -13.19 1.06 -7.33
C ALA A 390 -13.79 1.01 -8.75
N PHE A 391 -13.95 2.15 -9.43
CA PHE A 391 -14.39 2.20 -10.82
C PHE A 391 -13.36 1.58 -11.78
N GLU A 392 -12.08 1.94 -11.67
CA GLU A 392 -11.05 1.34 -12.54
C GLU A 392 -10.95 -0.18 -12.34
N THR A 393 -11.00 -0.63 -11.08
CA THR A 393 -11.03 -2.05 -10.74
C THR A 393 -12.29 -2.74 -11.28
N LEU A 394 -13.46 -2.08 -11.21
CA LEU A 394 -14.71 -2.57 -11.77
C LEU A 394 -14.59 -2.82 -13.28
N ILE A 395 -14.07 -1.85 -14.03
CA ILE A 395 -13.88 -1.98 -15.49
C ILE A 395 -12.96 -3.15 -15.82
N ILE A 396 -11.81 -3.24 -15.15
CA ILE A 396 -10.83 -4.32 -15.36
C ILE A 396 -11.42 -5.70 -15.01
N TRP A 397 -12.11 -5.83 -13.87
CA TRP A 397 -12.66 -7.11 -13.43
C TRP A 397 -13.88 -7.54 -14.25
N GLN A 398 -14.68 -6.59 -14.74
CA GLN A 398 -15.74 -6.88 -15.70
C GLN A 398 -15.17 -7.36 -17.04
N ALA A 399 -14.17 -6.67 -17.60
CA ALA A 399 -13.48 -7.13 -18.81
C ALA A 399 -12.87 -8.53 -18.62
N THR A 400 -12.29 -8.78 -17.45
CA THR A 400 -11.74 -10.09 -17.07
C THR A 400 -12.82 -11.17 -16.98
N LEU A 401 -13.98 -10.86 -16.42
CA LEU A 401 -15.13 -11.77 -16.34
C LEU A 401 -15.58 -12.17 -17.75
N GLU A 402 -15.81 -11.18 -18.62
CA GLU A 402 -16.28 -11.39 -19.99
C GLU A 402 -15.30 -12.24 -20.80
N TYR A 403 -14.03 -11.85 -20.84
CA TYR A 403 -12.98 -12.58 -21.56
C TYR A 403 -12.85 -14.02 -21.05
N ARG A 404 -12.83 -14.20 -19.72
CA ARG A 404 -12.69 -15.53 -19.11
C ARG A 404 -13.90 -16.40 -19.41
N LEU A 405 -15.11 -15.86 -19.32
CA LEU A 405 -16.32 -16.60 -19.63
C LEU A 405 -16.31 -17.03 -21.11
N ALA A 406 -15.91 -16.15 -22.03
CA ALA A 406 -15.78 -16.48 -23.44
C ALA A 406 -14.78 -17.61 -23.68
N CYS A 407 -13.61 -17.57 -23.03
CA CYS A 407 -12.61 -18.64 -23.09
C CYS A 407 -13.13 -19.96 -22.51
N VAL A 408 -13.72 -19.93 -21.32
CA VAL A 408 -14.24 -21.13 -20.64
C VAL A 408 -15.37 -21.78 -21.44
N LYS A 409 -16.23 -20.99 -22.10
CA LYS A 409 -17.28 -21.52 -22.98
C LYS A 409 -16.74 -22.40 -24.10
N GLN A 410 -15.55 -22.10 -24.62
CA GLN A 410 -14.89 -22.93 -25.64
C GLN A 410 -14.44 -24.30 -25.12
N THR A 411 -14.39 -24.50 -23.80
CA THR A 411 -13.98 -25.76 -23.19
C THR A 411 -15.16 -26.70 -22.87
N LEU A 412 -16.40 -26.22 -22.91
CA LEU A 412 -17.58 -26.94 -22.39
C LEU A 412 -17.88 -28.25 -23.13
N ASN A 413 -17.59 -28.34 -24.43
CA ASN A 413 -17.78 -29.58 -25.20
C ASN A 413 -16.88 -30.74 -24.76
N TYR A 414 -15.95 -30.47 -23.85
CA TYR A 414 -14.97 -31.43 -23.34
C TYR A 414 -15.14 -31.71 -21.83
N LEU A 415 -16.31 -31.40 -21.26
CA LEU A 415 -16.68 -31.70 -19.87
C LEU A 415 -15.64 -31.22 -18.83
N PRO A 416 -15.27 -29.91 -18.84
CA PRO A 416 -14.21 -29.41 -17.99
C PRO A 416 -14.65 -29.38 -16.52
N MET A 417 -13.70 -29.62 -15.61
CA MET A 417 -13.87 -29.22 -14.21
C MET A 417 -13.46 -27.76 -14.04
N ILE A 418 -14.37 -26.94 -13.51
CA ILE A 418 -14.14 -25.54 -13.23
C ILE A 418 -14.02 -25.36 -11.72
N VAL A 419 -12.79 -25.07 -11.28
CA VAL A 419 -12.42 -24.79 -9.90
C VAL A 419 -12.47 -23.29 -9.66
N GLY A 420 -13.37 -22.83 -8.79
CA GLY A 420 -13.50 -21.41 -8.49
C GLY A 420 -14.60 -21.09 -7.50
N ASP A 421 -14.98 -19.81 -7.44
CA ASP A 421 -16.09 -19.35 -6.61
C ASP A 421 -17.45 -19.70 -7.21
N SER A 422 -18.50 -19.58 -6.40
CA SER A 422 -19.87 -19.94 -6.78
C SER A 422 -20.44 -19.13 -7.96
N GLY A 423 -19.83 -18.00 -8.35
CA GLY A 423 -20.25 -17.22 -9.52
C GLY A 423 -20.24 -18.01 -10.83
N TRP A 424 -19.43 -19.07 -10.94
CA TRP A 424 -19.48 -19.99 -12.09
C TRP A 424 -20.85 -20.65 -12.29
N LYS A 425 -21.54 -21.00 -11.19
CA LYS A 425 -22.87 -21.60 -11.26
C LYS A 425 -23.93 -20.63 -11.79
N GLU A 426 -23.71 -19.32 -11.62
CA GLU A 426 -24.59 -18.29 -12.17
C GLU A 426 -24.32 -18.08 -13.67
N LEU A 427 -23.03 -17.97 -14.04
CA LEU A 427 -22.62 -17.71 -15.42
C LEU A 427 -22.91 -18.87 -16.38
N LEU A 428 -22.87 -20.10 -15.87
CA LEU A 428 -23.05 -21.34 -16.65
C LEU A 428 -24.29 -22.13 -16.19
N LYS A 429 -25.30 -21.44 -15.65
CA LYS A 429 -26.53 -22.06 -15.11
C LYS A 429 -27.33 -22.84 -16.17
N ASP A 430 -27.19 -22.46 -17.43
CA ASP A 430 -27.90 -23.03 -18.58
C ASP A 430 -27.02 -24.06 -19.33
N GLU A 431 -25.85 -24.41 -18.79
CA GLU A 431 -24.89 -25.34 -19.38
C GLU A 431 -24.78 -26.61 -18.51
N ASP A 432 -24.98 -27.79 -19.11
CA ASP A 432 -24.93 -29.08 -18.40
C ASP A 432 -23.61 -29.84 -18.62
N THR A 433 -22.70 -29.29 -19.41
CA THR A 433 -21.49 -29.97 -19.89
C THR A 433 -20.24 -29.56 -19.11
N TRP A 434 -20.34 -29.40 -17.79
CA TRP A 434 -19.20 -29.06 -16.93
C TRP A 434 -19.41 -29.52 -15.49
N GLU A 435 -18.33 -29.52 -14.72
CA GLU A 435 -18.37 -29.86 -13.30
C GLU A 435 -17.84 -28.71 -12.44
N TYR A 436 -18.59 -28.36 -11.40
CA TYR A 436 -18.17 -27.36 -10.43
C TYR A 436 -17.30 -27.97 -9.33
N HIS A 437 -16.21 -27.29 -8.99
CA HIS A 437 -15.44 -27.51 -7.77
C HIS A 437 -15.19 -26.17 -7.07
N SER A 438 -15.30 -26.13 -5.74
CA SER A 438 -15.00 -24.92 -4.96
C SER A 438 -13.51 -24.57 -5.00
N GLU A 439 -13.13 -23.38 -4.53
CA GLU A 439 -11.73 -22.97 -4.50
C GLU A 439 -10.81 -23.98 -3.78
N LEU A 440 -9.62 -24.16 -4.33
CA LEU A 440 -8.58 -25.05 -3.81
C LEU A 440 -7.50 -24.24 -3.09
N SER A 441 -6.92 -24.82 -2.03
CA SER A 441 -5.79 -24.22 -1.33
C SER A 441 -4.57 -24.15 -2.23
N TYR A 442 -3.96 -22.95 -2.32
CA TYR A 442 -2.78 -22.74 -3.15
C TYR A 442 -1.61 -23.64 -2.77
N TYR A 443 -1.37 -23.87 -1.47
CA TYR A 443 -0.25 -24.68 -1.01
C TYR A 443 -0.54 -26.16 -0.93
N GLU A 444 -1.72 -26.54 -0.46
CA GLU A 444 -2.00 -27.94 -0.14
C GLU A 444 -2.63 -28.70 -1.32
N ASP A 445 -3.44 -28.02 -2.13
CA ASP A 445 -4.27 -28.69 -3.15
C ASP A 445 -3.71 -28.52 -4.55
N LEU A 446 -3.38 -27.29 -4.97
CA LEU A 446 -2.97 -27.02 -6.35
C LEU A 446 -1.78 -27.87 -6.86
N PRO A 447 -0.69 -28.08 -6.08
CA PRO A 447 0.42 -28.92 -6.52
C PRO A 447 0.00 -30.38 -6.81
N ARG A 448 -1.02 -30.87 -6.11
CA ARG A 448 -1.60 -32.22 -6.29
C ARG A 448 -2.70 -32.27 -7.33
N PHE A 449 -3.39 -31.16 -7.56
CA PHE A 449 -4.47 -31.01 -8.52
C PHE A 449 -3.95 -30.90 -9.95
N TYR A 450 -2.94 -30.06 -10.23
CA TYR A 450 -2.47 -29.82 -11.60
C TYR A 450 -2.03 -31.08 -12.38
N PRO A 451 -1.41 -32.10 -11.75
CA PRO A 451 -1.10 -33.37 -12.41
C PRO A 451 -2.33 -34.24 -12.74
N CYS A 452 -3.52 -33.91 -12.22
CA CYS A 452 -4.75 -34.68 -12.43
C CYS A 452 -5.43 -34.40 -13.77
N SER A 453 -5.03 -33.34 -14.48
CA SER A 453 -5.64 -32.95 -15.74
C SER A 453 -4.71 -33.25 -16.92
N LYS A 454 -5.25 -33.77 -18.03
CA LYS A 454 -4.48 -33.85 -19.28
C LYS A 454 -4.13 -32.45 -19.80
N ILE A 455 -5.05 -31.49 -19.64
CA ILE A 455 -4.88 -30.09 -20.00
C ILE A 455 -5.36 -29.20 -18.84
N ASN A 456 -4.45 -28.43 -18.25
CA ASN A 456 -4.81 -27.32 -17.38
C ASN A 456 -5.04 -26.10 -18.26
N PHE A 457 -6.30 -25.74 -18.47
CA PHE A 457 -6.67 -24.57 -19.26
C PHE A 457 -6.43 -23.30 -18.43
N ASN A 458 -5.85 -22.29 -19.07
CA ASN A 458 -5.58 -20.99 -18.46
C ASN A 458 -5.98 -19.87 -19.43
N CYS A 459 -6.56 -18.80 -18.87
CA CYS A 459 -6.73 -17.53 -19.56
C CYS A 459 -6.40 -16.41 -18.58
N THR A 460 -5.67 -15.41 -19.06
CA THR A 460 -5.07 -14.39 -18.22
C THR A 460 -6.05 -13.25 -17.92
N SER A 461 -5.92 -12.65 -16.74
CA SER A 461 -6.75 -11.52 -16.31
C SER A 461 -6.50 -10.30 -17.21
N GLN A 462 -7.55 -9.53 -17.53
CA GLN A 462 -7.43 -8.33 -18.35
C GLN A 462 -6.69 -7.18 -17.63
N GLN A 463 -6.34 -7.35 -16.36
CA GLN A 463 -5.45 -6.44 -15.63
C GLN A 463 -4.00 -6.47 -16.13
N MET A 464 -3.60 -7.55 -16.83
CA MET A 464 -2.27 -7.73 -17.39
C MET A 464 -2.40 -8.00 -18.89
N LYS A 465 -2.17 -6.96 -19.69
CA LYS A 465 -2.32 -7.02 -21.15
C LYS A 465 -1.17 -7.81 -21.77
N GLY A 466 0.06 -7.59 -21.30
CA GLY A 466 1.27 -8.30 -21.76
C GLY A 466 1.86 -9.36 -20.82
N ALA A 467 1.63 -9.28 -19.51
CA ALA A 467 2.27 -10.19 -18.54
C ALA A 467 1.53 -11.54 -18.39
N VAL A 468 2.20 -12.52 -17.79
CA VAL A 468 1.65 -13.86 -17.52
C VAL A 468 1.28 -14.04 -16.05
N ASN A 469 0.34 -14.93 -15.77
CA ASN A 469 -0.06 -15.26 -14.41
C ASN A 469 0.73 -16.44 -13.81
N GLN A 470 0.56 -16.67 -12.51
CA GLN A 470 1.28 -17.66 -11.71
C GLN A 470 1.22 -19.10 -12.28
N ARG A 471 0.10 -19.51 -12.90
CA ARG A 471 -0.11 -20.89 -13.38
C ARG A 471 0.87 -21.29 -14.48
N VAL A 472 1.36 -20.32 -15.25
CA VAL A 472 2.36 -20.53 -16.31
C VAL A 472 3.66 -21.11 -15.74
N PHE A 473 3.95 -20.87 -14.46
CA PHE A 473 5.10 -21.45 -13.76
C PHE A 473 4.73 -22.70 -12.96
N ASP A 474 3.62 -22.65 -12.20
CA ASP A 474 3.28 -23.72 -11.26
C ASP A 474 2.85 -25.03 -11.94
N VAL A 475 2.04 -24.94 -13.01
CA VAL A 475 1.50 -26.13 -13.67
C VAL A 475 2.63 -26.98 -14.25
N PRO A 476 3.57 -26.44 -15.05
CA PRO A 476 4.67 -27.27 -15.58
C PRO A 476 5.68 -27.67 -14.50
N ALA A 477 5.79 -26.91 -13.41
CA ALA A 477 6.60 -27.31 -12.25
C ALA A 477 6.04 -28.59 -11.57
N CYS A 478 4.74 -28.85 -11.64
CA CYS A 478 4.18 -30.12 -11.19
C CYS A 478 4.16 -31.22 -12.27
N ASN A 479 4.85 -31.05 -13.41
CA ASN A 479 4.68 -31.89 -14.61
C ASN A 479 3.26 -31.87 -15.21
N GLY A 480 2.46 -30.85 -14.92
CA GLY A 480 1.18 -30.63 -15.59
C GLY A 480 1.38 -29.98 -16.97
N PHE A 481 0.51 -30.31 -17.92
CA PHE A 481 0.41 -29.58 -19.19
C PHE A 481 -0.50 -28.37 -19.01
N ILE A 482 -0.08 -27.21 -19.51
CA ILE A 482 -0.88 -25.97 -19.52
C ILE A 482 -1.11 -25.52 -20.96
N LEU A 483 -2.36 -25.15 -21.27
CA LEU A 483 -2.73 -24.42 -22.47
C LEU A 483 -3.18 -23.02 -22.03
N THR A 484 -2.48 -21.98 -22.50
CA THR A 484 -2.71 -20.59 -22.04
C THR A 484 -2.92 -19.63 -23.20
N ASP A 485 -3.57 -18.50 -22.95
CA ASP A 485 -3.56 -17.38 -23.90
C ASP A 485 -2.14 -16.85 -24.10
N HIS A 486 -1.82 -16.47 -25.35
CA HIS A 486 -0.58 -15.78 -25.67
C HIS A 486 -0.58 -14.37 -25.08
N ARG A 487 0.58 -13.99 -24.54
CA ARG A 487 0.84 -12.67 -23.96
C ARG A 487 2.25 -12.26 -24.37
N TYR A 488 2.44 -11.07 -24.92
CA TYR A 488 3.71 -10.70 -25.57
C TYR A 488 4.93 -10.58 -24.64
N GLN A 489 4.76 -10.57 -23.31
CA GLN A 489 5.90 -10.68 -22.38
C GLN A 489 6.30 -12.13 -22.14
N MET A 490 5.51 -13.10 -22.61
CA MET A 490 5.79 -14.53 -22.48
C MET A 490 7.04 -14.94 -23.26
N GLU A 491 7.35 -14.31 -24.40
CA GLU A 491 8.54 -14.58 -25.20
C GLU A 491 9.86 -14.29 -24.46
N ASN A 492 9.80 -13.43 -23.43
CA ASN A 492 10.96 -13.18 -22.56
C ASN A 492 11.15 -14.28 -21.51
N LEU A 493 10.16 -15.14 -21.33
CA LEU A 493 10.12 -16.18 -20.31
C LEU A 493 10.29 -17.57 -20.95
N PHE A 494 9.58 -17.83 -22.04
CA PHE A 494 9.49 -19.12 -22.71
C PHE A 494 9.52 -18.96 -24.23
N GLU A 495 9.86 -20.03 -24.94
CA GLU A 495 9.67 -20.16 -26.40
C GLU A 495 8.27 -20.75 -26.71
N PRO A 496 7.28 -19.94 -27.19
CA PRO A 496 5.93 -20.44 -27.47
C PRO A 496 5.92 -21.57 -28.50
N GLY A 497 5.06 -22.57 -28.28
CA GLY A 497 4.95 -23.78 -29.10
C GLY A 497 5.99 -24.87 -28.79
N LYS A 498 7.05 -24.55 -28.02
CA LYS A 498 8.10 -25.51 -27.63
C LYS A 498 8.21 -25.69 -26.13
N GLU A 499 8.25 -24.59 -25.39
CA GLU A 499 8.35 -24.57 -23.93
C GLU A 499 7.01 -24.25 -23.27
N ILE A 500 6.02 -23.75 -24.02
CA ILE A 500 4.70 -23.42 -23.51
C ILE A 500 3.67 -23.53 -24.64
N ALA A 501 2.51 -24.14 -24.39
CA ALA A 501 1.43 -24.21 -25.37
C ALA A 501 0.52 -22.99 -25.25
N VAL A 502 0.33 -22.28 -26.36
CA VAL A 502 -0.43 -21.03 -26.41
C VAL A 502 -1.53 -21.04 -27.47
N TYR A 503 -2.62 -20.32 -27.23
CA TYR A 503 -3.59 -19.93 -28.25
C TYR A 503 -3.59 -18.40 -28.41
N TYR A 504 -3.82 -17.89 -29.62
CA TYR A 504 -3.75 -16.46 -29.93
C TYR A 504 -5.11 -15.77 -29.92
N ASN A 505 -6.18 -16.54 -30.19
CA ASN A 505 -7.55 -16.07 -30.19
C ASN A 505 -8.48 -17.13 -29.56
N ILE A 506 -9.70 -16.72 -29.23
CA ILE A 506 -10.65 -17.58 -28.51
C ILE A 506 -11.09 -18.74 -29.41
N GLU A 507 -11.17 -18.50 -30.71
CA GLU A 507 -11.63 -19.44 -31.73
C GLU A 507 -10.68 -20.63 -31.91
N GLU A 508 -9.38 -20.47 -31.60
CA GLU A 508 -8.37 -21.54 -31.61
C GLU A 508 -8.49 -22.53 -30.45
N ILE A 509 -9.21 -22.19 -29.37
CA ILE A 509 -9.24 -22.99 -28.15
C ILE A 509 -9.70 -24.44 -28.41
N PRO A 510 -10.81 -24.71 -29.13
CA PRO A 510 -11.27 -26.08 -29.39
C PRO A 510 -10.25 -26.91 -30.20
N GLU A 511 -9.68 -26.34 -31.26
CA GLU A 511 -8.66 -27.02 -32.09
C GLU A 511 -7.43 -27.39 -31.24
N MET A 512 -6.98 -26.48 -30.38
CA MET A 512 -5.83 -26.70 -29.52
C MET A 512 -6.10 -27.75 -28.45
N ILE A 513 -7.32 -27.78 -27.90
CA ILE A 513 -7.75 -28.83 -26.98
C ILE A 513 -7.73 -30.19 -27.68
N GLU A 514 -8.30 -30.30 -28.88
CA GLU A 514 -8.37 -31.55 -29.64
C GLU A 514 -6.97 -32.08 -29.98
N LYS A 515 -6.13 -31.20 -30.54
CA LYS A 515 -4.74 -31.50 -30.87
C LYS A 515 -4.00 -32.04 -29.65
N TYR A 516 -3.98 -31.27 -28.56
CA TYR A 516 -3.19 -31.67 -27.41
C TYR A 516 -3.81 -32.85 -26.70
N SER A 517 -5.13 -33.07 -26.74
CA SER A 517 -5.78 -34.27 -26.19
C SER A 517 -5.32 -35.55 -26.90
N ALA A 518 -5.21 -35.50 -28.23
CA ALA A 518 -4.78 -36.63 -29.07
C ALA A 518 -3.26 -36.90 -29.06
N GLU A 519 -2.44 -35.92 -28.68
CA GLU A 519 -0.96 -36.01 -28.76
C GLU A 519 -0.25 -36.03 -27.38
N PRO A 520 -0.28 -37.14 -26.62
CA PRO A 520 0.37 -37.23 -25.31
C PRO A 520 1.88 -36.99 -25.35
N ASP A 521 2.57 -37.43 -26.41
CA ASP A 521 4.01 -37.23 -26.57
C ASP A 521 4.37 -35.76 -26.81
N SER A 522 3.51 -35.03 -27.52
CA SER A 522 3.65 -33.59 -27.75
C SER A 522 3.54 -32.82 -26.43
N ARG A 523 2.50 -33.12 -25.63
CA ARG A 523 2.35 -32.57 -24.27
C ARG A 523 3.59 -32.87 -23.41
N ALA A 524 4.04 -34.13 -23.38
CA ALA A 524 5.19 -34.54 -22.57
C ALA A 524 6.50 -33.79 -22.94
N LYS A 525 6.74 -33.55 -24.23
CA LYS A 525 7.89 -32.75 -24.70
C LYS A 525 7.82 -31.30 -24.21
N ILE A 526 6.66 -30.66 -24.36
CA ILE A 526 6.44 -29.27 -23.92
C ILE A 526 6.61 -29.16 -22.40
N ILE A 527 5.98 -30.04 -21.61
CA ILE A 527 6.11 -30.05 -20.14
C ILE A 527 7.57 -30.17 -19.71
N LYS A 528 8.32 -31.08 -20.33
CA LYS A 528 9.74 -31.29 -20.01
C LYS A 528 10.58 -30.05 -20.33
N ALA A 529 10.33 -29.40 -21.46
CA ALA A 529 11.03 -28.19 -21.86
C ALA A 529 10.67 -27.01 -20.93
N ALA A 530 9.37 -26.79 -20.67
CA ALA A 530 8.86 -25.80 -19.72
C ALA A 530 9.50 -25.95 -18.34
N ARG A 531 9.45 -27.16 -17.78
CA ARG A 531 10.01 -27.45 -16.46
C ARG A 531 11.51 -27.20 -16.42
N LYS A 532 12.25 -27.62 -17.45
CA LYS A 532 13.69 -27.36 -17.54
C LYS A 532 13.99 -25.86 -17.48
N ARG A 533 13.25 -25.05 -18.25
CA ARG A 533 13.35 -23.58 -18.26
C ARG A 533 13.03 -23.00 -16.88
N ILE A 534 11.92 -23.42 -16.26
CA ILE A 534 11.49 -22.92 -14.95
C ILE A 534 12.51 -23.22 -13.86
N MET A 535 13.01 -24.45 -13.78
CA MET A 535 13.98 -24.84 -12.76
C MET A 535 15.31 -24.09 -12.92
N ALA A 536 15.66 -23.69 -14.14
CA ALA A 536 16.88 -22.93 -14.41
C ALA A 536 16.72 -21.43 -14.09
N GLU A 537 15.56 -20.84 -14.39
CA GLU A 537 15.45 -19.37 -14.50
C GLU A 537 14.23 -18.76 -13.80
N HIS A 538 13.24 -19.54 -13.40
CA HIS A 538 11.94 -19.03 -12.93
C HIS A 538 11.48 -19.61 -11.59
N THR A 539 12.43 -19.98 -10.73
CA THR A 539 12.16 -20.29 -9.31
C THR A 539 12.17 -19.03 -8.45
N TYR A 540 11.52 -19.08 -7.28
CA TYR A 540 11.65 -17.99 -6.30
C TYR A 540 13.10 -17.78 -5.84
N ASP A 541 13.94 -18.83 -5.86
CA ASP A 541 15.37 -18.69 -5.57
C ASP A 541 16.04 -17.73 -6.58
N CYS A 542 15.76 -17.89 -7.87
CA CYS A 542 16.22 -16.98 -8.92
C CYS A 542 15.66 -15.55 -8.75
N ARG A 543 14.41 -15.41 -8.30
CA ARG A 543 13.77 -14.10 -8.06
C ARG A 543 14.43 -13.35 -6.91
N ILE A 544 14.70 -14.03 -5.79
CA ILE A 544 15.37 -13.43 -4.64
C ILE A 544 16.80 -13.01 -4.99
N LYS A 545 17.56 -13.83 -5.73
CA LYS A 545 18.89 -13.43 -6.22
C LYS A 545 18.84 -12.18 -7.09
N THR A 546 17.90 -12.13 -8.05
CA THR A 546 17.71 -10.98 -8.93
C THR A 546 17.31 -9.73 -8.14
N LEU A 547 16.38 -9.85 -7.19
CA LEU A 547 15.95 -8.78 -6.30
C LEU A 547 17.13 -8.22 -5.49
N ILE A 548 17.90 -9.09 -4.83
CA ILE A 548 19.10 -8.69 -4.07
C ILE A 548 20.11 -7.97 -4.96
N LYS A 549 20.35 -8.47 -6.17
CA LYS A 549 21.26 -7.82 -7.15
C LYS A 549 20.83 -6.39 -7.46
N TYR A 550 19.54 -6.16 -7.68
CA TYR A 550 19.01 -4.82 -7.95
C TYR A 550 19.03 -3.92 -6.71
N MET A 551 18.73 -4.47 -5.54
CA MET A 551 18.84 -3.71 -4.28
C MET A 551 20.27 -3.26 -4.01
N ARG A 552 21.27 -4.12 -4.24
CA ARG A 552 22.68 -3.71 -4.18
C ARG A 552 22.96 -2.55 -5.14
N LYS A 553 22.63 -2.73 -6.42
CA LYS A 553 22.85 -1.70 -7.44
C LYS A 553 22.22 -0.34 -7.10
N ALA A 554 21.09 -0.33 -6.40
CA ALA A 554 20.38 0.91 -6.04
C ALA A 554 20.96 1.61 -4.80
N TYR A 555 21.61 0.88 -3.89
CA TYR A 555 22.00 1.39 -2.56
C TYR A 555 23.48 1.17 -2.18
N THR A 556 24.31 0.74 -3.14
CA THR A 556 25.78 0.67 -3.04
C THR A 556 26.39 1.30 -4.28
#